data_AF-A0A6G0SAE8-F1
#
_entry.id   AF-A0A6G0SAE8-F1
#
_cell.length_a   1.000
_cell.length_b   1.000
_cell.length_c   1.000
_cell.angle_alpha   90.00
_cell.angle_beta   90.00
_cell.angle_gamma   90.00
#
_symmetry.space_group_name_H-M   'P 1'
#
loop_
_entity.id
_entity.type
_entity.pdbx_description
1 polymer ?
#
loop_
_entity_poly.entity_id
_entity_poly.type
_entity_poly.pdbx_seq_one_letter_code
_entity_poly.pdbx_strand_id
1 'polypeptide(L)'
;MLTKRLRKHYTINTKRAVLQAIMGKTEREAAWSEGISRWTLNDWRIDEESIFAYEGSEKTLSRTPGRSETVLFSVELITFMKEARRDSEVLTAKTMACYVRDQYPE
;
A
#
# COMPACT_ATOMS: atom_id res chain seq x y z
N MET A 1 10.37 28.21 -13.09
CA MET A 1 10.68 27.08 -12.19
C MET A 1 9.69 25.95 -12.45
N LEU A 2 10.12 24.85 -13.07
CA LEU A 2 9.26 23.68 -13.24
C LEU A 2 9.17 22.96 -11.90
N THR A 3 8.11 23.22 -11.13
CA THR A 3 7.79 22.44 -9.94
C THR A 3 7.58 20.99 -10.38
N LYS A 4 8.48 20.08 -9.98
CA LYS A 4 8.31 18.63 -10.18
C LYS A 4 6.96 18.25 -9.59
N ARG A 5 6.00 17.89 -10.46
CA ARG A 5 4.65 17.51 -10.06
C ARG A 5 4.74 16.21 -9.27
N LEU A 6 4.71 16.31 -7.94
CA LEU A 6 4.66 15.15 -7.04
C LEU A 6 3.43 14.32 -7.40
N ARG A 7 3.66 13.07 -7.81
CA ARG A 7 2.58 12.09 -8.04
C ARG A 7 1.93 11.81 -6.68
N LYS A 8 0.65 12.16 -6.55
CA LYS A 8 -0.14 11.76 -5.38
C LYS A 8 -0.43 10.26 -5.45
N HIS A 9 -0.23 9.58 -4.34
CA HIS A 9 -0.60 8.18 -4.16
C HIS A 9 -1.91 8.09 -3.40
N TYR A 10 -2.77 7.16 -3.82
CA TYR A 10 -4.09 6.95 -3.23
C TYR A 10 -4.21 5.48 -2.81
N THR A 11 -4.80 5.26 -1.64
CA THR A 11 -5.10 3.93 -1.11
C THR A 11 -6.33 3.35 -1.79
N ILE A 12 -6.51 2.04 -1.76
CA ILE A 12 -7.71 1.38 -2.30
C ILE A 12 -8.98 1.94 -1.65
N ASN A 13 -8.97 2.18 -0.33
CA ASN A 13 -10.11 2.80 0.36
C ASN A 13 -10.46 4.17 -0.24
N THR A 14 -9.47 5.06 -0.39
CA THR A 14 -9.73 6.39 -0.98
C THR A 14 -10.27 6.29 -2.41
N LYS A 15 -9.80 5.33 -3.22
CA LYS A 15 -10.33 5.14 -4.57
C LYS A 15 -11.79 4.71 -4.55
N ARG A 16 -12.17 3.75 -3.69
CA ARG A 16 -13.56 3.28 -3.55
C ARG A 16 -14.49 4.38 -3.10
N ALA A 17 -14.10 5.13 -2.06
CA ALA A 17 -14.89 6.23 -1.53
C ALA A 17 -15.14 7.31 -2.60
N VAL A 18 -14.11 7.68 -3.35
CA VAL A 18 -14.21 8.63 -4.46
C VAL A 18 -15.12 8.09 -5.57
N LEU A 19 -14.94 6.84 -6.00
CA LEU A 19 -15.76 6.23 -7.05
C LEU A 19 -17.25 6.19 -6.67
N GLN A 20 -17.56 5.86 -5.42
CA GLN A 20 -18.92 5.91 -4.88
C GLN A 20 -19.46 7.35 -4.83
N ALA A 21 -18.66 8.31 -4.39
CA ALA A 21 -19.07 9.72 -4.25
C ALA A 21 -19.30 10.42 -5.61
N ILE A 22 -18.71 9.92 -6.69
CA ILE A 22 -18.83 10.47 -8.04
C ILE A 22 -19.79 9.67 -8.94
N MET A 23 -20.44 8.64 -8.39
CA MET A 23 -21.44 7.86 -9.10
C MET A 23 -22.59 8.78 -9.54
N GLY A 24 -22.87 8.81 -10.85
CA GLY A 24 -23.86 9.72 -11.44
C GLY A 24 -23.40 11.18 -11.65
N LYS A 25 -22.16 11.54 -11.29
CA LYS A 25 -21.59 12.87 -11.60
C LYS A 25 -20.84 12.88 -12.93
N THR A 26 -20.82 14.04 -13.57
CA THR A 26 -19.93 14.27 -14.72
C THR A 26 -18.47 14.32 -14.26
N GLU A 27 -17.52 13.98 -15.13
CA GLU A 27 -16.08 13.99 -14.81
C GLU A 27 -15.59 15.36 -14.32
N ARG A 28 -16.20 16.43 -14.85
CA ARG A 28 -15.89 17.80 -14.45
C ARG A 28 -16.31 18.05 -13.02
N GLU A 29 -17.54 17.71 -12.65
CA GLU A 29 -18.04 17.88 -11.28
C GLU A 29 -17.28 16.99 -10.29
N ALA A 30 -16.96 15.76 -10.69
CA ALA A 30 -16.18 14.81 -9.91
C ALA A 30 -14.76 15.34 -9.60
N ALA A 31 -14.05 15.86 -10.60
CA ALA A 31 -12.71 16.41 -10.41
C ALA A 31 -12.70 17.66 -9.52
N TRP A 32 -13.73 18.50 -9.62
CA TRP A 32 -13.85 19.71 -8.80
C TRP A 32 -14.24 19.38 -7.35
N SER A 33 -15.17 18.44 -7.13
CA SER A 33 -15.63 18.05 -5.79
C SER A 33 -14.55 17.32 -4.99
N GLU A 34 -13.80 16.41 -5.62
CA GLU A 34 -12.81 15.57 -4.92
C GLU A 34 -11.39 16.14 -4.97
N GLY A 35 -11.15 17.18 -5.78
CA GLY A 35 -9.82 17.77 -5.97
C GLY A 35 -8.81 16.82 -6.65
N ILE A 36 -9.32 15.81 -7.36
CA ILE A 36 -8.54 14.81 -8.08
C ILE A 36 -8.51 15.16 -9.57
N SER A 37 -7.37 14.91 -10.23
CA SER A 37 -7.25 15.22 -11.65
C SER A 37 -8.19 14.34 -12.50
N ARG A 38 -8.81 14.92 -13.54
CA ARG A 38 -9.71 14.20 -14.45
C ARG A 38 -9.10 12.92 -15.01
N TRP A 39 -7.83 12.99 -15.42
CA TRP A 39 -7.09 11.84 -15.94
C TRP A 39 -6.99 10.70 -14.91
N THR A 40 -6.79 11.02 -13.64
CA THR A 40 -6.73 10.02 -12.56
C THR A 40 -8.09 9.39 -12.29
N LEU A 41 -9.17 10.17 -12.35
CA LEU A 41 -10.53 9.64 -12.18
C LEU A 41 -10.92 8.72 -13.34
N ASN A 42 -10.53 9.07 -14.57
CA ASN A 42 -10.80 8.24 -15.73
C ASN A 42 -10.07 6.90 -15.66
N ASP A 43 -8.79 6.92 -15.25
CA ASP A 43 -7.99 5.71 -14.99
C ASP A 43 -8.67 4.79 -13.97
N TRP A 44 -9.21 5.36 -12.88
CA TRP A 44 -9.91 4.57 -11.87
C TRP A 44 -11.27 4.05 -12.30
N ARG A 45 -11.97 4.75 -13.21
CA ARG A 45 -13.21 4.24 -13.80
C ARG A 45 -12.95 3.06 -14.72
N ILE A 46 -11.84 3.07 -15.46
CA ILE A 46 -11.42 1.94 -16.28
C ILE A 46 -11.09 0.73 -15.38
N ASP A 47 -10.38 0.96 -14.28
CA ASP A 47 -9.99 -0.07 -13.31
C ASP A 47 -11.04 -0.32 -12.19
N GLU A 48 -12.28 0.16 -12.35
CA GLU A 48 -13.28 0.17 -11.28
C GLU A 48 -13.55 -1.23 -10.72
N GLU A 49 -13.79 -2.20 -11.60
CA GLU A 49 -14.03 -3.60 -11.21
C GLU A 49 -12.85 -4.17 -10.43
N SER A 50 -11.61 -3.89 -10.86
CA SER A 50 -10.40 -4.36 -10.16
C SER A 50 -10.25 -3.71 -8.78
N ILE A 51 -10.57 -2.41 -8.66
CA ILE A 51 -10.52 -1.67 -7.39
C ILE A 51 -11.58 -2.22 -6.40
N PHE A 52 -12.77 -2.55 -6.87
CA PHE A 52 -13.82 -3.14 -6.03
C PHE A 52 -13.56 -4.61 -5.71
N ALA A 53 -13.02 -5.40 -6.63
CA ALA A 53 -12.67 -6.80 -6.43
C ALA A 53 -11.40 -7.02 -5.58
N TYR A 54 -10.64 -5.98 -5.25
CA TYR A 54 -9.42 -6.11 -4.46
C TYR A 54 -9.70 -6.58 -3.02
N GLU A 55 -9.29 -7.81 -2.68
CA GLU A 55 -9.46 -8.42 -1.34
C GLU A 55 -8.28 -8.16 -0.38
N GLY A 56 -7.22 -7.49 -0.83
CA GLY A 56 -6.06 -7.16 0.00
C GLY A 56 -6.32 -6.02 1.00
N SER A 57 -5.27 -5.58 1.70
CA SER A 57 -5.40 -4.49 2.68
C SER A 57 -5.82 -3.18 2.00
N GLU A 58 -6.89 -2.55 2.47
CA GLU A 58 -7.39 -1.30 1.89
C GLU A 58 -6.44 -0.11 2.08
N LYS A 59 -5.48 -0.22 3.01
CA LYS A 59 -4.40 0.75 3.24
C LYS A 59 -3.27 0.61 2.21
N THR A 60 -3.27 -0.47 1.43
CA THR A 60 -2.30 -0.69 0.38
C THR A 60 -2.46 0.38 -0.68
N LEU A 61 -1.36 1.04 -1.02
CA LEU A 61 -1.31 1.84 -2.24
C LEU A 61 -1.53 0.88 -3.40
N SER A 62 -2.39 1.22 -4.35
CA SER A 62 -2.81 0.33 -5.45
C SER A 62 -1.68 -0.09 -6.42
N ARG A 63 -0.41 0.11 -6.07
CA ARG A 63 0.72 -0.31 -6.90
C ARG A 63 1.11 -1.72 -6.49
N THR A 64 1.41 -2.53 -7.49
CA THR A 64 2.14 -3.79 -7.33
C THR A 64 3.31 -3.56 -6.39
N PRO A 65 3.48 -4.39 -5.33
CA PRO A 65 4.69 -4.38 -4.53
C PRO A 65 5.89 -4.40 -5.46
N GLY A 66 6.93 -3.62 -5.15
CA GLY A 66 8.19 -3.70 -5.91
C GLY A 66 8.72 -5.14 -5.93
N ARG A 67 9.69 -5.41 -6.81
CA ARG A 67 10.36 -6.72 -6.85
C ARG A 67 10.82 -7.08 -5.43
N SER A 68 10.25 -8.13 -4.85
CA SER A 68 10.68 -8.63 -3.54
C SER A 68 12.10 -9.13 -3.71
N GLU A 69 13.06 -8.48 -3.06
CA GLU A 69 14.37 -9.08 -2.88
C GLU A 69 14.18 -10.35 -2.04
N THR A 70 14.64 -11.48 -2.55
CA THR A 70 14.59 -12.76 -1.83
C THR A 70 15.62 -12.70 -0.72
N VAL A 71 15.18 -12.31 0.47
CA VAL A 71 15.99 -12.38 1.69
C VAL A 71 16.00 -13.83 2.15
N LEU A 72 17.17 -14.47 2.13
CA LEU A 72 17.36 -15.90 2.42
C LEU A 72 16.78 -16.32 3.79
N PHE A 73 16.80 -15.42 4.78
CA PHE A 73 16.32 -15.64 6.15
C PHE A 73 14.90 -15.10 6.42
N SER A 74 14.16 -14.68 5.38
CA SER A 74 12.87 -13.99 5.55
C SER A 74 11.84 -14.81 6.31
N VAL A 75 11.72 -16.11 6.03
CA VAL A 75 10.74 -16.99 6.67
C VAL A 75 11.02 -17.13 8.16
N GLU A 76 12.28 -17.37 8.52
CA GLU A 76 12.71 -17.59 9.91
C GLU A 76 12.60 -16.31 10.73
N LEU A 77 13.00 -15.17 10.15
CA LEU A 77 12.80 -13.87 10.80
C LEU A 77 11.31 -13.57 11.04
N ILE A 78 10.43 -13.89 10.10
CA ILE A 78 8.97 -13.73 10.28
C ILE A 78 8.46 -14.62 11.43
N THR A 79 8.95 -15.84 11.55
CA THR A 79 8.58 -16.75 12.66
C THR A 79 9.03 -16.18 14.00
N PHE A 80 10.29 -15.76 14.12
CA PHE A 80 10.80 -15.06 15.31
C PHE A 80 9.96 -13.84 15.68
N MET A 81 9.62 -12.99 14.70
CA MET A 81 8.78 -11.81 14.92
C MET A 81 7.37 -12.18 15.42
N LYS A 82 6.80 -13.30 14.96
CA LYS A 82 5.49 -13.77 15.40
C LYS A 82 5.54 -14.34 16.82
N GLU A 83 6.60 -15.07 17.16
CA GLU A 83 6.83 -15.62 18.50
C GLU A 83 7.02 -14.50 19.52
N ALA A 84 7.92 -13.55 19.26
CA ALA A 84 8.12 -12.40 20.14
C ALA A 84 6.84 -11.60 20.38
N ARG A 85 5.98 -11.44 19.35
CA ARG A 85 4.66 -10.82 19.51
C ARG A 85 3.68 -11.65 20.34
N ARG A 86 3.73 -12.97 20.21
CA ARG A 86 2.89 -13.90 20.98
C ARG A 86 3.23 -13.86 22.46
N ASP A 87 4.52 -13.73 22.78
CA ASP A 87 5.03 -13.68 24.14
C ASP A 87 5.05 -12.26 24.71
N SER A 88 4.46 -11.29 24.00
CA SER A 88 4.40 -9.87 24.37
C SER A 88 5.77 -9.22 24.59
N GLU A 89 6.81 -9.76 23.96
CA GLU A 89 8.15 -9.18 23.97
C GLU A 89 8.24 -7.96 23.06
N VAL A 90 9.11 -7.02 23.43
CA VAL A 90 9.30 -5.80 22.64
C VAL A 90 10.11 -6.12 21.39
N LEU A 91 9.40 -6.26 20.27
CA LEU A 91 10.02 -6.44 18.96
C LEU A 91 10.59 -5.12 18.45
N THR A 92 11.92 -5.00 18.43
CA THR A 92 12.64 -3.82 17.94
C THR A 92 13.52 -4.18 16.74
N ALA A 93 13.93 -3.17 15.97
CA ALA A 93 14.91 -3.35 14.90
C ALA A 93 16.22 -4.00 15.41
N LYS A 94 16.62 -3.67 16.65
CA LYS A 94 17.81 -4.23 17.29
C LYS A 94 17.65 -5.73 17.55
N THR A 95 16.53 -6.17 18.11
CA THR A 95 16.31 -7.60 18.41
C THR A 95 16.24 -8.43 17.13
N MET A 96 15.60 -7.90 16.08
CA MET A 96 15.61 -8.53 14.75
C MET A 96 17.03 -8.63 14.16
N ALA A 97 17.83 -7.57 14.26
CA ALA A 97 19.20 -7.58 13.75
C ALA A 97 20.13 -8.51 14.54
N CYS A 98 19.94 -8.61 15.86
CA CYS A 98 20.65 -9.59 16.69
C CYS A 98 20.29 -11.02 16.28
N TYR A 99 19.00 -11.34 16.15
CA TYR A 99 18.55 -12.66 15.69
C TYR A 99 19.19 -13.07 14.36
N VAL A 100 19.18 -12.19 13.35
CA VAL A 100 19.79 -12.48 12.05
C VAL A 100 21.28 -12.73 12.19
N ARG A 101 22.00 -11.90 12.96
CA ARG A 101 23.46 -12.05 13.17
C ARG A 101 23.82 -13.36 13.88
N ASP A 102 23.03 -13.75 14.86
CA ASP A 102 23.31 -14.92 15.71
C ASP A 102 22.99 -16.23 14.99
N GLN A 103 21.93 -16.25 14.16
CA GLN A 103 21.51 -17.44 13.42
C GLN A 103 22.18 -17.58 12.05
N TYR A 104 22.63 -16.46 11.48
CA TYR A 104 23.32 -16.40 10.19
C TYR A 104 24.62 -15.61 10.30
N PRO A 105 25.61 -16.12 11.05
CA PRO A 105 26.97 -15.61 10.95
C PRO A 105 27.50 -15.94 9.55
N GLU A 106 28.16 -14.97 8.91
CA GLU A 106 28.83 -15.14 7.60
C GLU A 106 29.74 -16.37 7.54
#